data_AF-A0A2N0NFS8-F1
#
_entry.id   AF-A0A2N0NFS8-F1
#
_cell.length_a   1.000
_cell.length_b   1.000
_cell.length_c   1.000
_cell.angle_alpha   90.00
_cell.angle_beta   90.00
_cell.angle_gamma   90.00
#
_symmetry.space_group_name_H-M   'P 1'
#
loop_
_entity.id
_entity.type
_entity.pdbx_description
1 polymer ?
#
loop_
_entity_poly.entity_id
_entity_poly.type
_entity_poly.pdbx_seq_one_letter_code
_entity_poly.pdbx_strand_id
1 'polypeptide(L)'
;MDFADQSRSSDQEIILNIKSQLYGNCSNCKRQRTAAAWCETCDIAILKENFRNWTSGNPNIDELIRFTQLNANGNTDYLEWIEFDQFDLVENTNKRGAFSSIYSAIWMKGPTWNLDEEAGVWSRNGPIKVILKRLDNSHNM
;
A
#
# COMPACT_ATOMS: atom_id res chain seq x y z
N MET A 1 -32.22 -10.51 31.32
CA MET A 1 -32.46 -11.04 29.97
C MET A 1 -32.24 -9.87 29.03
N ASP A 2 -31.08 -9.88 28.39
CA ASP A 2 -30.54 -8.76 27.60
C ASP A 2 -31.30 -8.57 26.29
N PHE A 3 -31.66 -7.32 25.98
CA PHE A 3 -32.32 -6.92 24.73
C PHE A 3 -31.36 -6.13 23.80
N ALA A 4 -30.04 -6.28 23.95
CA ALA A 4 -29.05 -5.48 23.23
C ALA A 4 -28.34 -6.20 22.05
N ASP A 5 -28.74 -7.43 21.69
CA ASP A 5 -27.92 -8.30 20.82
C ASP A 5 -28.52 -8.63 19.43
N GLN A 6 -29.72 -8.15 19.10
CA GLN A 6 -30.39 -8.52 17.83
C GLN A 6 -30.33 -7.46 16.72
N SER A 7 -30.11 -6.17 17.03
CA SER A 7 -30.02 -5.11 16.01
C SER A 7 -28.65 -5.03 15.34
N ARG A 8 -27.58 -5.46 16.01
CA ARG A 8 -26.20 -5.39 15.49
C ARG A 8 -25.92 -6.43 14.39
N SER A 9 -26.68 -7.52 14.41
CA SER A 9 -26.54 -8.65 13.47
C SER A 9 -27.06 -8.32 12.07
N SER A 10 -28.20 -7.62 11.94
CA SER A 10 -28.79 -7.31 10.64
C SER A 10 -27.97 -6.31 9.83
N ASP A 11 -27.41 -5.31 10.51
CA ASP A 11 -26.60 -4.28 9.86
C ASP A 11 -25.29 -4.85 9.32
N GLN A 12 -24.65 -5.77 10.06
CA GLN A 12 -23.46 -6.47 9.59
C GLN A 12 -23.75 -7.34 8.36
N GLU A 13 -24.89 -8.02 8.32
CA GLU A 13 -25.31 -8.85 7.20
C GLU A 13 -25.60 -8.00 5.95
N ILE A 14 -26.22 -6.83 6.13
CA ILE A 14 -26.42 -5.84 5.04
C ILE A 14 -25.06 -5.32 4.53
N ILE A 15 -24.13 -4.95 5.41
CA ILE A 15 -22.81 -4.47 5.02
C ILE A 15 -22.03 -5.56 4.27
N LEU A 16 -22.10 -6.81 4.73
CA LEU A 16 -21.45 -7.96 4.07
C LEU A 16 -22.01 -8.16 2.66
N ASN A 17 -23.34 -8.10 2.49
CA ASN A 17 -23.98 -8.22 1.18
C ASN A 17 -23.61 -7.07 0.23
N ILE A 18 -23.55 -5.83 0.73
CA ILE A 18 -23.11 -4.68 -0.06
C ILE A 18 -21.65 -4.85 -0.52
N LYS A 19 -20.73 -5.24 0.39
CA LYS A 19 -19.33 -5.51 0.04
C LYS A 19 -19.20 -6.63 -0.99
N SER A 20 -20.03 -7.66 -0.86
CA SER A 20 -20.07 -8.79 -1.80
C SER A 20 -20.48 -8.40 -3.20
N GLN A 21 -21.50 -7.56 -3.33
CA GLN A 21 -21.91 -7.02 -4.61
C GLN A 21 -20.88 -6.07 -5.22
N LEU A 22 -20.16 -5.29 -4.42
CA LEU A 22 -19.19 -4.30 -4.91
C LEU A 22 -17.85 -4.90 -5.35
N TYR A 23 -17.31 -5.85 -4.58
CA TYR A 23 -15.92 -6.30 -4.77
C TYR A 23 -15.79 -7.78 -5.13
N GLY A 24 -16.85 -8.57 -4.94
CA GLY A 24 -16.85 -10.00 -5.22
C GLY A 24 -15.88 -10.81 -4.34
N ASN A 25 -15.65 -12.05 -4.72
CA ASN A 25 -14.81 -12.98 -3.96
C ASN A 25 -13.39 -13.04 -4.54
N CYS A 26 -12.41 -13.26 -3.66
CA CYS A 26 -11.03 -13.51 -4.05
C CYS A 26 -10.91 -14.79 -4.89
N SER A 27 -10.25 -14.71 -6.04
CA SER A 27 -10.01 -15.87 -6.92
C SER A 27 -9.17 -16.96 -6.25
N ASN A 28 -8.25 -16.61 -5.37
CA ASN A 28 -7.36 -17.54 -4.67
C ASN A 28 -8.05 -18.24 -3.48
N CYS A 29 -8.45 -17.49 -2.45
CA CYS A 29 -8.99 -18.09 -1.21
C CYS A 29 -10.52 -18.16 -1.13
N LYS A 30 -11.25 -17.67 -2.15
CA LYS A 30 -12.73 -17.63 -2.23
C LYS A 30 -13.44 -16.81 -1.14
N ARG A 31 -12.70 -16.12 -0.26
CA ARG A 31 -13.28 -15.18 0.72
C ARG A 31 -13.69 -13.88 0.06
N GLN A 32 -14.65 -13.19 0.68
CA GLN A 32 -15.11 -11.88 0.28
C GLN A 32 -13.96 -10.85 0.28
N ARG A 33 -13.80 -10.11 -0.81
CA ARG A 33 -12.84 -8.98 -0.88
C ARG A 33 -13.36 -7.79 -0.08
N THR A 34 -12.43 -7.02 0.48
CA THR A 34 -12.72 -5.82 1.27
C THR A 34 -12.64 -4.53 0.47
N ALA A 35 -11.91 -4.55 -0.65
CA ALA A 35 -11.85 -3.48 -1.65
C ALA A 35 -11.65 -4.06 -3.07
N ALA A 36 -11.73 -3.20 -4.09
CA ALA A 36 -11.48 -3.58 -5.47
C ALA A 36 -10.09 -4.21 -5.62
N ALA A 37 -10.01 -5.40 -6.21
CA ALA A 37 -8.78 -6.18 -6.37
C ALA A 37 -7.98 -6.43 -5.07
N TRP A 38 -8.59 -6.32 -3.88
CA TRP A 38 -7.91 -6.51 -2.60
C TRP A 38 -8.60 -7.58 -1.74
N CYS A 39 -7.86 -8.62 -1.41
CA CYS A 39 -8.18 -9.64 -0.44
C CYS A 39 -7.24 -9.51 0.75
N GLU A 40 -7.75 -8.93 1.85
CA GLU A 40 -7.02 -8.71 3.09
C GLU A 40 -6.19 -9.94 3.53
N THR A 41 -6.75 -11.16 3.47
CA THR A 41 -5.98 -12.36 3.86
C THR A 41 -4.83 -12.66 2.90
N CYS A 42 -5.08 -12.69 1.60
CA CYS A 42 -4.10 -13.12 0.60
C CYS A 42 -3.02 -12.06 0.37
N ASP A 43 -3.43 -10.80 0.20
CA ASP A 43 -2.50 -9.73 -0.14
C ASP A 43 -1.60 -9.37 1.05
N ILE A 44 -2.13 -9.36 2.29
CA ILE A 44 -1.29 -9.19 3.48
C ILE A 44 -0.30 -10.35 3.64
N ALA A 45 -0.68 -11.58 3.30
CA ALA A 45 0.24 -12.72 3.33
C ALA A 45 1.40 -12.54 2.33
N ILE A 46 1.11 -12.10 1.11
CA ILE A 46 2.12 -11.79 0.08
C ILE A 46 3.04 -10.65 0.55
N LEU A 47 2.48 -9.58 1.14
CA LEU A 47 3.28 -8.50 1.70
C LEU A 47 4.22 -8.99 2.80
N LYS A 48 3.70 -9.82 3.74
CA LYS A 48 4.50 -10.43 4.82
C LYS A 48 5.67 -11.27 4.29
N GLU A 49 5.44 -12.08 3.25
CA GLU A 49 6.50 -12.87 2.61
C GLU A 49 7.60 -11.98 2.03
N ASN A 50 7.23 -10.81 1.49
CA ASN A 50 8.15 -9.84 0.93
C ASN A 50 8.94 -9.00 1.96
N PHE A 51 8.62 -9.05 3.25
CA PHE A 51 9.34 -8.27 4.28
C PHE A 51 10.83 -8.59 4.38
N ARG A 52 11.24 -9.77 3.89
CA ARG A 52 12.65 -10.20 3.87
C ARG A 52 13.40 -9.74 2.62
N ASN A 53 12.70 -9.24 1.62
CA ASN A 53 13.25 -8.90 0.31
C ASN A 53 13.71 -7.43 0.22
N TRP A 54 13.42 -6.62 1.24
CA TRP A 54 13.82 -5.22 1.29
C TRP A 54 14.08 -4.77 2.73
N THR A 55 14.89 -3.73 2.86
CA THR A 55 15.09 -2.97 4.10
C THR A 55 15.52 -1.56 3.74
N SER A 56 15.05 -0.57 4.51
CA SER A 56 15.54 0.80 4.39
C SER A 56 16.91 1.02 5.05
N GLY A 57 17.41 0.02 5.77
CA GLY A 57 18.55 0.16 6.67
C GLY A 57 18.20 0.87 7.99
N ASN A 58 16.97 1.35 8.16
CA ASN A 58 16.47 1.95 9.40
C ASN A 58 15.32 1.10 9.99
N PRO A 59 15.51 0.47 11.16
CA PRO A 59 14.49 -0.40 11.75
C PRO A 59 13.15 0.28 12.05
N ASN A 60 13.17 1.57 12.43
CA ASN A 60 11.94 2.32 12.76
C ASN A 60 11.12 2.61 11.49
N ILE A 61 11.78 2.92 10.37
CA ILE A 61 11.12 3.11 9.07
C ILE A 61 10.58 1.77 8.56
N ASP A 62 11.37 0.70 8.67
CA ASP A 62 10.95 -0.65 8.29
C ASP A 62 9.72 -1.10 9.08
N GLU A 63 9.70 -0.87 10.40
CA GLU A 63 8.56 -1.18 11.26
C GLU A 63 7.32 -0.37 10.87
N LEU A 64 7.46 0.94 10.62
CA LEU A 64 6.35 1.79 10.20
C LEU A 64 5.74 1.31 8.87
N ILE A 65 6.58 1.02 7.87
CA ILE A 65 6.11 0.55 6.55
C ILE A 65 5.39 -0.79 6.71
N ARG A 66 6.00 -1.76 7.40
CA ARG A 66 5.39 -3.07 7.66
C ARG A 66 4.08 -2.92 8.41
N PHE A 67 4.00 -2.04 9.42
CA PHE A 67 2.78 -1.76 10.15
C PHE A 67 1.67 -1.28 9.22
N THR A 68 1.93 -0.32 8.32
CA THR A 68 0.91 0.13 7.36
C THR A 68 0.46 -0.98 6.41
N GLN A 69 1.40 -1.81 5.92
CA GLN A 69 1.12 -2.95 5.04
C GLN A 69 0.27 -4.02 5.71
N LEU A 70 0.50 -4.30 7.01
CA LEU A 70 -0.25 -5.27 7.80
C LEU A 70 -1.68 -4.82 8.16
N ASN A 71 -1.95 -3.52 8.11
CA ASN A 71 -3.23 -2.92 8.51
C ASN A 71 -3.98 -2.29 7.31
N ALA A 72 -3.56 -2.62 6.09
CA ALA A 72 -4.13 -2.07 4.87
C ALA A 72 -5.54 -2.60 4.59
N ASN A 73 -6.46 -1.70 4.25
CA ASN A 73 -7.83 -2.04 3.86
C ASN A 73 -8.04 -2.08 2.34
N GLY A 74 -7.01 -1.72 1.58
CA GLY A 74 -7.02 -1.68 0.13
C GLY A 74 -5.61 -1.62 -0.43
N ASN A 75 -5.50 -1.81 -1.74
CA ASN A 75 -4.21 -1.83 -2.46
C ASN A 75 -3.49 -0.46 -2.50
N THR A 76 -4.17 0.63 -2.14
CA THR A 76 -3.61 1.99 -2.07
C THR A 76 -3.43 2.51 -0.64
N ASP A 77 -3.75 1.71 0.38
CA ASP A 77 -3.89 2.16 1.78
C ASP A 77 -2.62 1.94 2.62
N TYR A 78 -1.48 1.66 2.00
CA TYR A 78 -0.23 1.39 2.69
C TYR A 78 0.98 2.04 2.03
N LEU A 79 2.08 2.16 2.80
CA LEU A 79 3.34 2.66 2.29
C LEU A 79 4.10 1.55 1.54
N GLU A 80 4.62 1.89 0.37
CA GLU A 80 5.50 1.03 -0.41
C GLU A 80 6.95 1.46 -0.20
N TRP A 81 7.85 0.50 0.07
CA TRP A 81 9.28 0.74 0.04
C TRP A 81 9.80 0.68 -1.41
N ILE A 82 10.47 1.75 -1.85
CA ILE A 82 11.03 1.86 -3.19
C ILE A 82 12.54 2.06 -3.09
N GLU A 83 13.30 1.15 -3.70
CA GLU A 83 14.74 1.30 -3.83
C GLU A 83 15.11 2.55 -4.63
N PHE A 84 16.14 3.26 -4.17
CA PHE A 84 16.51 4.55 -4.73
C PHE A 84 16.99 4.46 -6.20
N ASP A 85 17.48 3.28 -6.61
CA ASP A 85 17.92 3.01 -7.98
C ASP A 85 16.78 2.93 -9.01
N GLN A 86 15.52 2.98 -8.57
CA GLN A 86 14.36 3.05 -9.46
C GLN A 86 14.02 4.48 -9.94
N PHE A 87 14.76 5.47 -9.46
CA PHE A 87 14.58 6.88 -9.81
C PHE A 87 15.69 7.36 -10.75
N ASP A 88 15.29 7.80 -11.94
CA ASP A 88 16.16 8.43 -12.94
C ASP A 88 16.04 9.95 -12.92
N LEU A 89 17.03 10.63 -13.51
CA LEU A 89 17.05 12.09 -13.67
C LEU A 89 16.76 12.84 -12.35
N VAL A 90 17.41 12.41 -11.27
CA VAL A 90 17.27 13.03 -9.96
C VAL A 90 17.95 14.41 -9.97
N GLU A 91 17.14 15.46 -9.83
CA GLU A 91 17.57 16.85 -9.91
C GLU A 91 17.17 17.62 -8.65
N ASN A 92 18.10 18.42 -8.12
CA ASN A 92 17.79 19.33 -7.01
C ASN A 92 16.97 20.51 -7.52
N THR A 93 15.83 20.78 -6.88
CA THR A 93 14.94 21.88 -7.30
C THR A 93 15.32 23.24 -6.72
N ASN A 94 16.37 23.30 -5.91
CA ASN A 94 16.78 24.43 -5.06
C ASN A 94 15.68 24.92 -4.08
N LYS A 95 14.62 24.12 -3.89
CA LYS A 95 13.56 24.38 -2.91
C LYS A 95 13.81 23.58 -1.64
N ARG A 96 13.38 24.14 -0.51
CA ARG A 96 13.45 23.52 0.81
C ARG A 96 12.08 23.54 1.48
N GLY A 97 11.77 22.48 2.22
CA GLY A 97 10.76 22.49 3.28
C GLY A 97 11.41 22.87 4.62
N ALA A 98 10.61 22.86 5.70
CA ALA A 98 11.11 23.21 7.04
C ALA A 98 12.31 22.36 7.49
N PHE A 99 12.32 21.07 7.13
CA PHE A 99 13.37 20.11 7.50
C PHE A 99 13.79 19.20 6.33
N SER A 100 13.67 19.70 5.09
CA SER A 100 13.97 18.86 3.92
C SER A 100 14.43 19.66 2.71
N SER A 101 15.26 19.01 1.91
CA SER A 101 15.61 19.45 0.56
C SER A 101 14.73 18.74 -0.47
N ILE A 102 14.26 19.46 -1.48
CA ILE A 102 13.31 18.95 -2.47
C ILE A 102 14.01 18.66 -3.79
N TYR A 103 13.80 17.44 -4.30
CA TYR A 103 14.30 16.96 -5.58
C TYR A 103 13.12 16.59 -6.49
N SER A 104 13.33 16.62 -7.79
CA SER A 104 12.46 15.94 -8.75
C SER A 104 13.17 14.73 -9.34
N ALA A 105 12.42 13.72 -9.72
CA ALA A 105 12.94 12.53 -10.39
C ALA A 105 11.89 11.95 -11.33
N ILE A 106 12.31 11.01 -12.18
CA ILE A 106 11.44 10.12 -12.92
C ILE A 106 11.43 8.76 -12.21
N TRP A 107 10.29 8.34 -11.69
CA TRP A 107 10.12 6.98 -11.20
C TRP A 107 9.78 6.07 -12.37
N MET A 108 10.74 5.24 -12.77
CA MET A 108 10.64 4.47 -14.03
C MET A 108 9.55 3.41 -14.00
N LYS A 109 9.40 2.72 -12.86
CA LYS A 109 8.33 1.73 -12.68
C LYS A 109 7.00 2.41 -12.37
N GLY A 110 7.00 3.47 -11.55
CA GLY A 110 5.77 4.13 -11.12
C GLY A 110 4.97 3.32 -10.10
N PRO A 111 3.84 3.87 -9.63
CA PRO A 111 3.00 3.21 -8.63
C PRO A 111 2.29 2.00 -9.23
N THR A 112 2.01 1.01 -8.39
CA THR A 112 1.10 -0.09 -8.72
C THR A 112 -0.32 0.46 -8.89
N TRP A 113 -1.02 0.04 -9.94
CA TRP A 113 -2.34 0.62 -10.25
C TRP A 113 -3.43 -0.44 -10.43
N ASN A 114 -3.29 -1.32 -11.41
CA ASN A 114 -4.34 -2.29 -11.76
C ASN A 114 -3.84 -3.72 -11.61
N LEU A 115 -4.70 -4.59 -11.06
CA LEU A 115 -4.55 -6.03 -11.20
C LEU A 115 -5.26 -6.46 -12.48
N ASP A 116 -4.53 -7.05 -13.40
CA ASP A 116 -5.12 -7.91 -14.41
C ASP A 116 -5.45 -9.24 -13.73
N GLU A 117 -6.73 -9.46 -13.40
CA GLU A 117 -7.16 -10.68 -12.70
C GLU A 117 -7.02 -11.95 -13.55
N GLU A 118 -7.05 -11.83 -14.88
CA GLU A 118 -6.93 -12.96 -15.80
C GLU A 118 -5.47 -13.37 -15.95
N ALA A 119 -4.56 -12.40 -16.09
CA ALA A 119 -3.12 -12.65 -16.14
C ALA A 119 -2.50 -12.88 -14.75
N GLY A 120 -3.17 -12.45 -13.67
CA GLY A 120 -2.62 -12.44 -12.32
C GLY A 120 -1.46 -11.45 -12.14
N VAL A 121 -1.40 -10.41 -12.98
CA VAL A 121 -0.27 -9.46 -13.04
C VAL A 121 -0.72 -8.08 -12.61
N TRP A 122 0.03 -7.48 -11.68
CA TRP A 122 -0.11 -6.07 -11.33
C TRP A 122 0.63 -5.20 -12.35
N SER A 123 -0.07 -4.26 -12.97
CA SER A 123 0.54 -3.25 -13.82
C SER A 123 1.03 -2.04 -13.01
N ARG A 124 2.12 -1.46 -13.49
CA ARG A 124 2.77 -0.29 -12.92
C ARG A 124 2.66 0.88 -13.91
N ASN A 125 2.30 2.06 -13.43
CA ASN A 125 2.06 3.24 -14.27
C ASN A 125 3.29 4.17 -14.32
N GLY A 126 4.39 3.65 -14.83
CA GLY A 126 5.62 4.41 -15.10
C GLY A 126 5.92 4.53 -16.59
N PRO A 127 6.85 5.40 -16.98
CA PRO A 127 7.59 6.35 -16.13
C PRO A 127 6.73 7.56 -15.72
N ILE A 128 6.91 8.04 -14.49
CA ILE A 128 6.18 9.21 -13.96
C ILE A 128 7.10 10.20 -13.26
N LYS A 129 6.86 11.50 -13.45
CA LYS A 129 7.58 12.55 -12.72
C LYS A 129 7.09 12.63 -11.28
N VAL A 130 8.03 12.54 -10.33
CA VAL A 130 7.77 12.55 -8.89
C VAL A 130 8.57 13.63 -8.18
N ILE A 131 8.16 13.94 -6.96
CA ILE A 131 8.91 14.78 -6.03
C ILE A 131 9.50 13.89 -4.94
N LEU A 132 10.81 14.00 -4.73
CA LEU A 132 11.51 13.35 -3.63
C LEU A 132 11.82 14.39 -2.55
N LYS A 133 11.48 14.09 -1.31
CA LYS A 133 11.86 14.91 -0.15
C LYS A 133 12.95 14.20 0.63
N ARG A 134 14.14 14.80 0.65
CA ARG A 134 15.24 14.34 1.50
C ARG A 134 15.17 15.06 2.84
N LEU A 135 14.99 14.33 3.93
CA LEU A 135 14.99 14.89 5.28
C LEU A 135 16.41 15.34 5.66
N ASP A 136 16.53 16.54 6.19
CA ASP A 136 17.80 17.08 6.70
C ASP A 136 18.14 16.42 8.05
N ASN A 137 19.42 16.24 8.38
CA ASN A 137 19.91 15.61 9.63
C ASN A 137 19.54 14.12 9.85
N SER A 138 19.36 13.34 8.78
CA SER A 138 19.10 11.89 8.86
C SER A 138 20.25 11.03 9.42
N HIS A 139 21.29 11.65 9.99
CA HIS A 139 22.43 10.96 10.61
C HIS A 139 22.16 10.52 12.06
N ASN A 140 21.00 10.86 12.65
CA ASN A 140 20.63 10.53 14.03
C ASN A 140 19.33 9.69 14.12
N MET A 141 19.03 8.86 13.11
CA MET A 141 17.83 8.03 13.10
C MET A 141 18.13 6.58 12.73
#